data_AF-A0A4R8B3A2-F1
#
_entry.id   AF-A0A4R8B3A2-F1
#
_cell.length_a   1.000
_cell.length_b   1.000
_cell.length_c   1.000
_cell.angle_alpha   90.00
_cell.angle_beta   90.00
_cell.angle_gamma   90.00
#
_symmetry.space_group_name_H-M   'P 1'
#
loop_
_entity.id
_entity.type
_entity.pdbx_description
1 polymer ?
#
loop_
_entity_poly.entity_id
_entity_poly.type
_entity_poly.pdbx_seq_one_letter_code
_entity_poly.pdbx_strand_id
1 'polypeptide(L)'
;MNQFLSSILLLMFATNSFSQNAVSLVPKTPSKAPDYFCTWNIQGYVCNFKSTAGNRQEMTENNMFGNGEYQNWVTFFPKIREDLIFVMDDSWDIPIAEISKDGPTFGLTELNQERFPSYTGNPAERLTKLVDAVKAKGWKGLGGWICAQEAPVVGNVNSEEYWTKRLKDANEAGFAYWKVDWGKQSRNLEWRKTMTKLGRTYAPNLVIEHAFNGTPLEFSDTYRTYDVENVIAQPVTIQRISELLKYKPQGQAKGIINCEDEPYIAAGLGCAIGIMRYPFADNIPNGATDYVFPAAGRNIKHRLDEVTRAVRWHRIAEPFGVGSDIYSVDTAILKDYWVLGERETWNKAHKPGDTLRENAPARVSRGLPLAKVLNPSPNQPFVLSSLYPNGAVAIATIGRGINREYITQRIKVEQEIQNIDNPIGIFGDYDTLTLILPKKIKASEYEVLGQDLASDKASVITKGILFKENKIIISGEIIRKIGLAEASKNDISDPGLVLKFNRKNK
;
A
#
# COMPACT_ATOMS: atom_id res chain seq x y z
N MET A 1 75.47 0.26 -19.56
CA MET A 1 74.56 -0.91 -19.52
C MET A 1 74.32 -1.23 -18.06
N ASN A 2 73.24 -0.70 -17.49
CA ASN A 2 71.98 -1.42 -17.24
C ASN A 2 72.19 -2.49 -16.15
N GLN A 3 71.63 -2.43 -14.94
CA GLN A 3 70.23 -2.17 -14.62
C GLN A 3 70.04 -1.77 -13.14
N PHE A 4 69.06 -0.88 -12.93
CA PHE A 4 68.47 -0.47 -11.66
C PHE A 4 67.85 -1.64 -10.89
N LEU A 5 68.13 -1.74 -9.59
CA LEU A 5 67.29 -2.45 -8.62
C LEU A 5 66.32 -1.43 -8.01
N SER A 6 65.09 -1.41 -8.50
CA SER A 6 63.98 -0.66 -7.91
C SER A 6 63.21 -1.56 -6.95
N SER A 7 63.26 -1.23 -5.67
CA SER A 7 62.46 -1.82 -4.60
C SER A 7 60.98 -1.47 -4.81
N ILE A 8 60.17 -2.45 -5.21
CA ILE A 8 58.71 -2.31 -5.21
C ILE A 8 58.23 -2.62 -3.79
N LEU A 9 57.92 -1.57 -3.04
CA LEU A 9 57.17 -1.65 -1.80
C LEU A 9 55.69 -1.86 -2.16
N LEU A 10 55.23 -3.11 -2.13
CA LEU A 10 53.81 -3.43 -2.28
C LEU A 10 53.07 -2.98 -1.01
N LEU A 11 52.52 -1.77 -1.01
CA LEU A 11 51.49 -1.39 -0.04
C LEU A 11 50.23 -2.23 -0.35
N MET A 12 50.08 -3.35 0.35
CA MET A 12 48.78 -4.01 0.48
C MET A 12 47.87 -3.06 1.25
N PHE A 13 47.01 -2.34 0.53
CA PHE A 13 45.78 -1.81 1.12
C PHE A 13 44.93 -3.00 1.55
N ALA A 14 45.02 -3.36 2.83
CA ALA A 14 44.05 -4.23 3.47
C ALA A 14 42.70 -3.51 3.44
N THR A 15 41.87 -3.85 2.44
CA THR A 15 40.44 -3.58 2.49
C THR A 15 39.86 -4.39 3.65
N ASN A 16 39.81 -3.78 4.83
CA ASN A 16 39.06 -4.30 5.97
C ASN A 16 37.57 -4.22 5.64
N SER A 17 37.07 -5.16 4.85
CA SER A 17 35.65 -5.44 4.68
C SER A 17 35.16 -6.27 5.86
N PHE A 18 35.07 -5.66 7.04
CA PHE A 18 34.24 -6.19 8.12
C PHE A 18 32.82 -5.64 7.96
N SER A 19 32.05 -6.22 7.04
CA SER A 19 30.58 -6.17 7.14
C SER A 19 30.16 -7.34 8.01
N GLN A 20 30.12 -7.13 9.32
CA GLN A 20 29.37 -8.02 10.21
C GLN A 20 27.89 -7.80 9.86
N ASN A 21 27.33 -8.69 9.05
CA ASN A 21 25.92 -8.61 8.67
C ASN A 21 25.08 -8.80 9.93
N ALA A 22 24.34 -7.76 10.32
CA ALA A 22 23.49 -7.77 11.50
C ALA A 22 22.15 -8.47 11.21
N VAL A 23 21.48 -8.92 12.28
CA VAL A 23 20.12 -9.50 12.22
C VAL A 23 19.15 -8.46 11.64
N SER A 24 18.16 -8.93 10.85
CA SER A 24 17.09 -8.10 10.28
C SER A 24 16.44 -7.18 11.34
N LEU A 25 16.27 -5.90 10.98
CA LEU A 25 15.45 -4.91 11.69
C LEU A 25 13.95 -5.10 11.44
N VAL A 26 13.56 -5.80 10.37
CA VAL A 26 12.17 -6.16 10.09
C VAL A 26 11.80 -7.42 10.90
N PRO A 27 10.75 -7.38 11.73
CA PRO A 27 10.27 -8.53 12.48
C PRO A 27 9.89 -9.70 11.57
N LYS A 28 10.12 -10.92 12.07
CA LYS A 28 9.65 -12.15 11.39
C LYS A 28 8.13 -12.30 11.47
N THR A 29 7.52 -11.85 12.56
CA THR A 29 6.07 -11.91 12.75
C THR A 29 5.37 -11.07 11.67
N PRO A 30 4.42 -11.63 10.92
CA PRO A 30 3.64 -10.88 9.96
C PRO A 30 2.82 -9.76 10.60
N SER A 31 2.53 -8.72 9.84
CA SER A 31 1.74 -7.59 10.29
C SER A 31 0.26 -7.93 10.50
N LYS A 32 -0.41 -7.28 11.45
CA LYS A 32 -1.87 -7.30 11.55
C LYS A 32 -2.56 -6.25 10.68
N ALA A 33 -1.80 -5.41 9.96
CA ALA A 33 -2.33 -4.42 9.03
C ALA A 33 -3.39 -5.00 8.08
N PRO A 34 -4.49 -4.29 7.80
CA PRO A 34 -5.54 -4.74 6.89
C PRO A 34 -5.15 -4.53 5.42
N ASP A 35 -3.87 -4.76 5.09
CA ASP A 35 -3.34 -4.62 3.73
C ASP A 35 -3.80 -5.78 2.86
N TYR A 36 -4.03 -5.51 1.58
CA TYR A 36 -4.49 -6.52 0.65
C TYR A 36 -3.91 -6.38 -0.75
N PHE A 37 -3.97 -7.49 -1.49
CA PHE A 37 -3.95 -7.49 -2.94
C PHE A 37 -5.37 -7.73 -3.46
N CYS A 38 -5.78 -6.97 -4.47
CA CYS A 38 -7.13 -7.00 -5.03
C CYS A 38 -7.13 -7.31 -6.52
N THR A 39 -7.98 -8.24 -6.95
CA THR A 39 -7.89 -8.86 -8.28
C THR A 39 -8.48 -8.04 -9.43
N TRP A 40 -9.19 -6.94 -9.17
CA TRP A 40 -9.96 -6.23 -10.22
C TRP A 40 -9.15 -5.87 -11.48
N ASN A 41 -7.94 -5.36 -11.31
CA ASN A 41 -7.14 -4.94 -12.45
C ASN A 41 -6.50 -6.13 -13.17
N ILE A 42 -6.18 -7.22 -12.47
CA ILE A 42 -5.67 -8.43 -13.12
C ILE A 42 -6.80 -9.18 -13.87
N GLN A 43 -8.02 -9.18 -13.32
CA GLN A 43 -9.22 -9.62 -14.04
C GLN A 43 -9.38 -8.87 -15.36
N GLY A 44 -9.16 -7.55 -15.36
CA GLY A 44 -9.17 -6.75 -16.59
C GLY A 44 -8.02 -7.06 -17.54
N TYR A 45 -6.81 -7.24 -17.01
CA TYR A 45 -5.63 -7.56 -17.80
C TYR A 45 -5.82 -8.80 -18.67
N VAL A 46 -6.21 -9.92 -18.07
CA VAL A 46 -6.27 -11.21 -18.77
C VAL A 46 -7.33 -11.23 -19.88
N CYS A 47 -8.39 -10.42 -19.76
CA CYS A 47 -9.40 -10.26 -20.81
C CYS A 47 -9.17 -9.04 -21.72
N ASN A 48 -8.00 -8.38 -21.66
CA ASN A 48 -7.67 -7.18 -22.43
C ASN A 48 -8.59 -5.96 -22.15
N PHE A 49 -9.20 -5.93 -20.97
CA PHE A 49 -10.15 -4.91 -20.57
C PHE A 49 -11.30 -4.71 -21.58
N LYS A 50 -11.74 -5.79 -22.24
CA LYS A 50 -12.78 -5.76 -23.29
C LYS A 50 -14.05 -5.05 -22.83
N SER A 51 -14.47 -5.32 -21.59
CA SER A 51 -15.60 -4.64 -20.94
C SER A 51 -15.59 -4.96 -19.44
N THR A 52 -16.36 -4.22 -18.65
CA THR A 52 -16.61 -4.55 -17.24
C THR A 52 -17.18 -5.96 -17.10
N ALA A 53 -18.08 -6.39 -17.99
CA ALA A 53 -18.59 -7.76 -18.02
C ALA A 53 -17.48 -8.79 -18.29
N GLY A 54 -16.54 -8.47 -19.17
CA GLY A 54 -15.35 -9.29 -19.40
C GLY A 54 -14.52 -9.45 -18.13
N ASN A 55 -14.18 -8.36 -17.43
CA ASN A 55 -13.44 -8.43 -16.16
C ASN A 55 -14.13 -9.34 -15.13
N ARG A 56 -15.45 -9.27 -15.02
CA ARG A 56 -16.23 -10.11 -14.11
C ARG A 56 -16.12 -11.59 -14.45
N GLN A 57 -16.06 -11.96 -15.72
CA GLN A 57 -15.93 -13.36 -16.14
C GLN A 57 -14.59 -13.97 -15.74
N GLU A 58 -13.57 -13.14 -15.50
CA GLU A 58 -12.22 -13.62 -15.19
C GLU A 58 -11.98 -13.94 -13.71
N MET A 59 -12.93 -13.64 -12.82
CA MET A 59 -12.82 -14.08 -11.43
C MET A 59 -13.20 -15.57 -11.31
N THR A 60 -12.23 -16.45 -11.54
CA THR A 60 -12.42 -17.92 -11.58
C THR A 60 -11.30 -18.68 -10.85
N GLU A 61 -11.59 -19.92 -10.47
CA GLU A 61 -10.61 -20.84 -9.88
C GLU A 61 -9.40 -21.05 -10.77
N ASN A 62 -9.60 -21.22 -12.08
CA ASN A 62 -8.51 -21.42 -13.04
C ASN A 62 -7.57 -20.22 -13.08
N ASN A 63 -8.09 -19.00 -13.08
CA ASN A 63 -7.23 -17.81 -13.06
C ASN A 63 -6.48 -17.67 -11.72
N MET A 64 -7.12 -18.03 -10.61
CA MET A 64 -6.47 -18.01 -9.29
C MET A 64 -5.39 -19.07 -9.11
N PHE A 65 -5.66 -20.32 -9.50
CA PHE A 65 -4.86 -21.51 -9.12
C PHE A 65 -4.32 -22.32 -10.30
N GLY A 66 -4.80 -22.07 -11.51
CA GLY A 66 -4.40 -22.80 -12.71
C GLY A 66 -2.96 -22.50 -13.13
N ASN A 67 -2.47 -23.28 -14.09
CA ASN A 67 -1.09 -23.23 -14.58
C ASN A 67 -0.98 -22.65 -16.00
N GLY A 68 -2.08 -22.09 -16.52
CA GLY A 68 -2.13 -21.47 -17.84
C GLY A 68 -1.42 -20.12 -17.89
N GLU A 69 -1.34 -19.57 -19.10
CA GLU A 69 -0.82 -18.23 -19.33
C GLU A 69 -1.67 -17.19 -18.58
N TYR A 70 -1.00 -16.31 -17.84
CA TYR A 70 -1.62 -15.31 -16.97
C TYR A 70 -2.52 -15.84 -15.84
N GLN A 71 -2.39 -17.11 -15.46
CA GLN A 71 -3.07 -17.70 -14.29
C GLN A 71 -2.17 -17.68 -13.05
N ASN A 72 -2.55 -18.44 -12.01
CA ASN A 72 -1.80 -18.64 -10.77
C ASN A 72 -1.62 -17.37 -9.91
N TRP A 73 -2.64 -16.50 -9.87
CA TRP A 73 -2.57 -15.21 -9.16
C TRP A 73 -2.22 -15.33 -7.68
N VAL A 74 -2.55 -16.47 -7.04
CA VAL A 74 -2.18 -16.77 -5.65
C VAL A 74 -0.66 -16.89 -5.41
N THR A 75 0.17 -16.83 -6.45
CA THR A 75 1.63 -16.79 -6.33
C THR A 75 2.25 -15.41 -6.35
N PHE A 76 1.44 -14.36 -6.58
CA PHE A 76 1.95 -12.99 -6.57
C PHE A 76 2.53 -12.60 -5.21
N PHE A 77 3.51 -11.68 -5.23
CA PHE A 77 4.16 -11.10 -4.05
C PHE A 77 4.75 -12.11 -3.06
N PRO A 78 5.55 -13.10 -3.49
CA PRO A 78 5.94 -14.25 -2.67
C PRO A 78 6.62 -13.90 -1.34
N LYS A 79 7.31 -12.75 -1.25
CA LYS A 79 7.99 -12.28 -0.02
C LYS A 79 7.04 -11.73 1.07
N ILE A 80 5.82 -11.33 0.71
CA ILE A 80 4.92 -10.57 1.60
C ILE A 80 3.48 -11.11 1.66
N ARG A 81 3.20 -12.26 1.03
CA ARG A 81 1.86 -12.88 1.10
C ARG A 81 1.37 -13.08 2.54
N GLU A 82 2.27 -13.41 3.47
CA GLU A 82 1.90 -13.60 4.88
C GLU A 82 1.40 -12.33 5.58
N ASP A 83 1.67 -11.16 5.00
CA ASP A 83 1.17 -9.86 5.48
C ASP A 83 -0.09 -9.39 4.74
N LEU A 84 -0.40 -9.99 3.58
CA LEU A 84 -1.46 -9.53 2.69
C LEU A 84 -2.69 -10.45 2.72
N ILE A 85 -3.86 -9.83 2.67
CA ILE A 85 -5.12 -10.51 2.38
C ILE A 85 -5.28 -10.61 0.86
N PHE A 86 -5.64 -11.79 0.34
CA PHE A 86 -6.02 -11.94 -1.07
C PHE A 86 -7.50 -11.58 -1.21
N VAL A 87 -7.81 -10.42 -1.79
CA VAL A 87 -9.19 -9.96 -2.02
C VAL A 87 -9.60 -10.31 -3.44
N MET A 88 -10.56 -11.22 -3.56
CA MET A 88 -11.27 -11.45 -4.82
C MET A 88 -12.20 -10.27 -5.06
N ASP A 89 -11.92 -9.47 -6.09
CA ASP A 89 -12.80 -8.36 -6.46
C ASP A 89 -14.08 -8.90 -7.14
N ASP A 90 -14.88 -8.00 -7.73
CA ASP A 90 -16.23 -8.26 -8.20
C ASP A 90 -16.38 -9.61 -8.94
N SER A 91 -17.47 -10.30 -8.61
CA SER A 91 -18.03 -11.47 -9.27
C SER A 91 -17.52 -12.85 -8.86
N TRP A 92 -16.83 -12.98 -7.73
CA TRP A 92 -16.53 -14.31 -7.15
C TRP A 92 -17.79 -15.06 -6.67
N ASP A 93 -18.88 -14.34 -6.39
CA ASP A 93 -20.11 -14.83 -5.77
C ASP A 93 -21.35 -14.90 -6.70
N ILE A 94 -21.20 -14.59 -7.99
CA ILE A 94 -22.29 -14.60 -8.99
C ILE A 94 -22.04 -15.63 -10.12
N PRO A 95 -23.05 -16.09 -10.87
CA PRO A 95 -22.87 -16.98 -12.02
C PRO A 95 -21.96 -16.39 -13.12
N ILE A 96 -21.32 -17.24 -13.93
CA ILE A 96 -20.44 -16.78 -15.03
C ILE A 96 -21.23 -16.04 -16.11
N ALA A 97 -22.46 -16.50 -16.36
CA ALA A 97 -23.35 -15.89 -17.35
C ALA A 97 -23.93 -14.53 -16.91
N GLU A 98 -23.86 -14.19 -15.62
CA GLU A 98 -24.41 -12.94 -15.09
C GLU A 98 -23.47 -11.77 -15.34
N ILE A 99 -23.68 -11.09 -16.46
CA ILE A 99 -22.84 -9.97 -16.92
C ILE A 99 -23.44 -8.58 -16.65
N SER A 100 -24.74 -8.51 -16.33
CA SER A 100 -25.43 -7.25 -16.05
C SER A 100 -24.95 -6.66 -14.74
N LYS A 101 -24.78 -5.33 -14.68
CA LYS A 101 -24.47 -4.62 -13.43
C LYS A 101 -25.63 -4.74 -12.41
N ASP A 102 -26.87 -4.92 -12.87
CA ASP A 102 -28.07 -4.99 -12.03
C ASP A 102 -28.58 -6.44 -11.91
N GLY A 103 -27.66 -7.40 -11.96
CA GLY A 103 -27.99 -8.81 -11.94
C GLY A 103 -28.63 -9.26 -10.62
N PRO A 104 -29.46 -10.32 -10.64
CA PRO A 104 -30.25 -10.74 -9.48
C PRO A 104 -29.43 -11.41 -8.37
N THR A 105 -28.17 -11.78 -8.59
CA THR A 105 -27.35 -12.47 -7.60
C THR A 105 -26.34 -11.58 -6.87
N PHE A 106 -26.20 -10.31 -7.29
CA PHE A 106 -25.33 -9.34 -6.61
C PHE A 106 -25.69 -9.15 -5.14
N GLY A 107 -24.76 -9.50 -4.25
CA GLY A 107 -24.92 -9.43 -2.80
C GLY A 107 -25.21 -10.79 -2.15
N LEU A 108 -25.16 -11.90 -2.89
CA LEU A 108 -25.35 -13.25 -2.33
C LEU A 108 -24.25 -13.60 -1.33
N THR A 109 -23.00 -13.21 -1.60
CA THR A 109 -21.81 -13.50 -0.77
C THR A 109 -21.52 -14.99 -0.59
N GLU A 110 -21.96 -15.82 -1.54
CA GLU A 110 -21.71 -17.27 -1.54
C GLU A 110 -20.76 -17.63 -2.68
N LEU A 111 -19.77 -18.49 -2.41
CA LEU A 111 -18.81 -18.89 -3.44
C LEU A 111 -19.52 -19.58 -4.62
N ASN A 112 -19.45 -18.99 -5.81
CA ASN A 112 -20.16 -19.52 -6.96
C ASN A 112 -19.51 -20.81 -7.48
N GLN A 113 -20.32 -21.87 -7.66
CA GLN A 113 -19.85 -23.20 -8.06
C GLN A 113 -19.43 -23.31 -9.53
N GLU A 114 -19.95 -22.46 -10.42
CA GLU A 114 -19.50 -22.46 -11.82
C GLU A 114 -18.08 -21.89 -11.92
N ARG A 115 -17.77 -20.91 -11.08
CA ARG A 115 -16.45 -20.25 -11.02
C ARG A 115 -15.42 -21.06 -10.24
N PHE A 116 -15.88 -21.78 -9.22
CA PHE A 116 -15.06 -22.51 -8.26
C PHE A 116 -15.54 -23.96 -8.09
N PRO A 117 -15.51 -24.78 -9.15
CA PRO A 117 -16.12 -26.10 -9.18
C PRO A 117 -15.47 -27.11 -8.22
N SER A 118 -14.21 -26.92 -7.84
CA SER A 118 -13.53 -27.84 -6.90
C SER A 118 -14.04 -27.70 -5.46
N TYR A 119 -14.74 -26.61 -5.14
CA TYR A 119 -15.18 -26.28 -3.80
C TYR A 119 -16.68 -26.62 -3.66
N THR A 120 -16.97 -27.81 -3.12
CA THR A 120 -18.32 -28.36 -2.95
C THR A 120 -18.80 -28.28 -1.50
N GLY A 121 -20.11 -28.45 -1.27
CA GLY A 121 -20.74 -28.39 0.06
C GLY A 121 -21.72 -27.22 0.18
N ASN A 122 -22.13 -26.95 1.42
CA ASN A 122 -22.95 -25.77 1.74
C ASN A 122 -22.13 -24.46 1.57
N PRO A 123 -22.76 -23.26 1.60
CA PRO A 123 -22.05 -22.00 1.39
C PRO A 123 -20.82 -21.78 2.30
N ALA A 124 -20.92 -22.06 3.60
CA ALA A 124 -19.82 -21.90 4.55
C ALA A 124 -18.69 -22.92 4.29
N GLU A 125 -19.03 -24.18 4.00
CA GLU A 125 -18.05 -25.22 3.68
C GLU A 125 -17.23 -24.90 2.42
N ARG A 126 -17.89 -24.42 1.36
CA ARG A 126 -17.23 -24.02 0.11
C ARG A 126 -16.23 -22.90 0.37
N LEU A 127 -16.67 -21.88 1.11
CA LEU A 127 -15.83 -20.73 1.44
C LEU A 127 -14.66 -21.14 2.34
N THR A 128 -14.88 -22.00 3.34
CA THR A 128 -13.82 -22.54 4.23
C THR A 128 -12.73 -23.23 3.42
N LYS A 129 -13.11 -24.13 2.51
CA LYS A 129 -12.15 -24.86 1.66
C LYS A 129 -11.32 -23.90 0.79
N LEU A 130 -11.92 -22.84 0.26
CA LEU A 130 -11.20 -21.83 -0.51
C LEU A 130 -10.26 -20.98 0.36
N VAL A 131 -10.70 -20.57 1.55
CA VAL A 131 -9.86 -19.88 2.54
C VAL A 131 -8.62 -20.72 2.87
N ASP A 132 -8.80 -22.02 3.13
CA ASP A 132 -7.70 -22.94 3.42
C ASP A 132 -6.75 -23.09 2.23
N ALA A 133 -7.27 -23.20 1.01
CA ALA A 133 -6.46 -23.30 -0.20
C ALA A 133 -5.61 -22.03 -0.43
N VAL A 134 -6.16 -20.85 -0.17
CA VAL A 134 -5.42 -19.57 -0.28
C VAL A 134 -4.37 -19.43 0.84
N LYS A 135 -4.72 -19.77 2.09
CA LYS A 135 -3.76 -19.79 3.20
C LYS A 135 -2.63 -20.80 3.00
N ALA A 136 -2.92 -21.95 2.38
CA ALA A 136 -1.90 -22.94 2.02
C ALA A 136 -0.89 -22.41 0.99
N LYS A 137 -1.23 -21.35 0.25
CA LYS A 137 -0.29 -20.61 -0.61
C LYS A 137 0.49 -19.52 0.16
N GLY A 138 0.31 -19.39 1.47
CA GLY A 138 1.05 -18.48 2.33
C GLY A 138 0.43 -17.09 2.47
N TRP A 139 -0.81 -16.88 2.01
CA TRP A 139 -1.53 -15.63 2.23
C TRP A 139 -2.04 -15.51 3.67
N LYS A 140 -2.06 -14.28 4.20
CA LYS A 140 -2.60 -13.98 5.54
C LYS A 140 -4.06 -14.42 5.69
N GLY A 141 -4.85 -14.24 4.63
CA GLY A 141 -6.25 -14.59 4.58
C GLY A 141 -6.85 -14.32 3.21
N LEU A 142 -8.15 -14.61 3.11
CA LEU A 142 -8.95 -14.38 1.92
C LEU A 142 -10.02 -13.34 2.23
N GLY A 143 -10.28 -12.47 1.27
CA GLY A 143 -11.33 -11.48 1.29
C GLY A 143 -12.08 -11.42 -0.03
N GLY A 144 -13.14 -10.63 -0.05
CA GLY A 144 -14.05 -10.53 -1.18
C GLY A 144 -14.65 -9.15 -1.30
N TRP A 145 -14.84 -8.70 -2.52
CA TRP A 145 -15.70 -7.57 -2.83
C TRP A 145 -17.16 -7.94 -2.59
N ILE A 146 -17.91 -7.01 -2.00
CA ILE A 146 -19.31 -7.21 -1.61
C ILE A 146 -20.13 -6.04 -2.18
N CYS A 147 -21.10 -6.36 -3.03
CA CYS A 147 -22.08 -5.39 -3.50
C CYS A 147 -22.91 -4.87 -2.32
N ALA A 148 -23.03 -3.55 -2.16
CA ALA A 148 -23.83 -2.95 -1.09
C ALA A 148 -25.33 -3.01 -1.39
N GLN A 149 -25.89 -4.22 -1.39
CA GLN A 149 -27.33 -4.51 -1.48
C GLN A 149 -27.60 -5.98 -1.15
N GLU A 150 -28.83 -6.28 -0.75
CA GLU A 150 -29.34 -7.65 -0.71
C GLU A 150 -29.57 -8.18 -2.14
N ALA A 151 -29.29 -9.46 -2.36
CA ALA A 151 -29.44 -10.08 -3.67
C ALA A 151 -30.92 -10.17 -4.09
N PRO A 152 -31.34 -9.57 -5.22
CA PRO A 152 -32.73 -9.60 -5.65
C PRO A 152 -33.34 -11.00 -5.79
N VAL A 153 -32.55 -12.01 -6.14
CA VAL A 153 -32.99 -13.40 -6.28
C VAL A 153 -33.55 -14.00 -4.99
N VAL A 154 -33.13 -13.47 -3.83
CA VAL A 154 -33.60 -13.93 -2.52
C VAL A 154 -34.99 -13.35 -2.19
N GLY A 155 -35.46 -12.37 -2.96
CA GLY A 155 -36.77 -11.75 -2.78
C GLY A 155 -36.80 -10.77 -1.61
N ASN A 156 -38.01 -10.51 -1.10
CA ASN A 156 -38.19 -9.59 0.03
C ASN A 156 -37.84 -10.30 1.35
N VAL A 157 -36.77 -9.87 1.98
CA VAL A 157 -36.24 -10.43 3.22
C VAL A 157 -35.88 -9.31 4.19
N ASN A 158 -35.93 -9.62 5.49
CA ASN A 158 -35.42 -8.71 6.49
C ASN A 158 -33.90 -8.51 6.28
N SER A 159 -33.48 -7.26 6.12
CA SER A 159 -32.07 -6.90 5.84
C SER A 159 -31.13 -7.38 6.96
N GLU A 160 -31.51 -7.23 8.24
CA GLU A 160 -30.66 -7.68 9.35
C GLU A 160 -30.51 -9.20 9.39
N GLU A 161 -31.59 -9.95 9.18
CA GLU A 161 -31.53 -11.43 9.09
C GLU A 161 -30.68 -11.88 7.90
N TYR A 162 -30.86 -11.22 6.75
CA TYR A 162 -30.10 -11.49 5.53
C TYR A 162 -28.59 -11.39 5.77
N TRP A 163 -28.13 -10.25 6.29
CA TRP A 163 -26.71 -9.99 6.55
C TRP A 163 -26.18 -10.79 7.73
N THR A 164 -26.99 -11.02 8.77
CA THR A 164 -26.59 -11.86 9.92
C THR A 164 -26.19 -13.26 9.48
N LYS A 165 -26.98 -13.90 8.61
CA LYS A 165 -26.63 -15.23 8.09
C LYS A 165 -25.27 -15.21 7.38
N ARG A 166 -25.07 -14.26 6.48
CA ARG A 166 -23.87 -14.18 5.63
C ARG A 166 -22.61 -13.84 6.40
N LEU A 167 -22.75 -12.99 7.42
CA LEU A 167 -21.66 -12.72 8.36
C LEU A 167 -21.30 -13.95 9.19
N LYS A 168 -22.28 -14.75 9.63
CA LYS A 168 -21.99 -16.03 10.30
C LYS A 168 -21.26 -17.00 9.37
N ASP A 169 -21.71 -17.13 8.13
CA ASP A 169 -21.06 -17.98 7.12
C ASP A 169 -19.61 -17.51 6.85
N ALA A 170 -19.38 -16.19 6.72
CA ALA A 170 -18.05 -15.61 6.56
C ALA A 170 -17.14 -15.83 7.79
N ASN A 171 -17.70 -15.73 9.00
CA ASN A 171 -16.99 -15.98 10.24
C ASN A 171 -16.60 -17.45 10.40
N GLU A 172 -17.53 -18.37 10.12
CA GLU A 172 -17.30 -19.81 10.14
C GLU A 172 -16.19 -20.20 9.17
N ALA A 173 -16.20 -19.62 7.97
CA ALA A 173 -15.17 -19.86 6.97
C ALA A 173 -13.81 -19.23 7.28
N GLY A 174 -13.72 -18.34 8.27
CA GLY A 174 -12.50 -17.59 8.56
C GLY A 174 -12.14 -16.57 7.47
N PHE A 175 -13.14 -16.01 6.79
CA PHE A 175 -12.97 -14.92 5.83
C PHE A 175 -12.45 -13.66 6.54
N ALA A 176 -11.44 -13.02 5.96
CA ALA A 176 -10.69 -11.97 6.64
C ALA A 176 -11.15 -10.55 6.27
N TYR A 177 -11.76 -10.36 5.10
CA TYR A 177 -12.02 -9.02 4.59
C TYR A 177 -13.24 -8.91 3.67
N TRP A 178 -14.07 -7.90 3.90
CA TRP A 178 -15.15 -7.47 3.01
C TRP A 178 -14.86 -6.07 2.47
N LYS A 179 -14.69 -5.97 1.15
CA LYS A 179 -14.55 -4.70 0.42
C LYS A 179 -15.94 -4.26 -0.08
N VAL A 180 -16.60 -3.35 0.66
CA VAL A 180 -18.03 -3.04 0.46
C VAL A 180 -18.24 -1.72 -0.29
N ASP A 181 -18.53 -1.81 -1.58
CA ASP A 181 -18.89 -0.67 -2.42
C ASP A 181 -19.93 -1.04 -3.50
N TRP A 182 -20.34 -0.03 -4.28
CA TRP A 182 -21.39 -0.07 -5.30
C TRP A 182 -22.73 -0.72 -4.85
N GLY A 183 -23.78 -0.69 -5.68
CA GLY A 183 -25.10 -1.25 -5.34
C GLY A 183 -26.09 -0.25 -4.73
N LYS A 184 -27.33 -0.71 -4.52
CA LYS A 184 -28.47 0.15 -4.11
C LYS A 184 -28.26 0.90 -2.79
N GLN A 185 -27.51 0.32 -1.85
CA GLN A 185 -27.21 0.89 -0.54
C GLN A 185 -25.85 1.59 -0.48
N SER A 186 -25.15 1.73 -1.61
CA SER A 186 -23.79 2.30 -1.68
C SER A 186 -23.66 3.68 -1.00
N ARG A 187 -24.71 4.50 -1.00
CA ARG A 187 -24.73 5.82 -0.35
C ARG A 187 -25.64 5.88 0.89
N ASN A 188 -26.17 4.75 1.35
CA ASN A 188 -27.02 4.68 2.53
C ASN A 188 -26.18 4.51 3.80
N LEU A 189 -26.10 5.58 4.60
CA LEU A 189 -25.28 5.62 5.80
C LEU A 189 -25.77 4.66 6.90
N GLU A 190 -27.09 4.63 7.13
CA GLU A 190 -27.68 3.79 8.18
C GLU A 190 -27.52 2.30 7.86
N TRP A 191 -27.63 1.94 6.59
CA TRP A 191 -27.35 0.58 6.14
C TRP A 191 -25.88 0.20 6.38
N ARG A 192 -24.92 1.07 6.02
CA ARG A 192 -23.49 0.81 6.24
C ARG A 192 -23.16 0.66 7.73
N LYS A 193 -23.75 1.52 8.57
CA LYS A 193 -23.62 1.45 10.03
C LYS A 193 -24.18 0.14 10.58
N THR A 194 -25.34 -0.28 10.08
CA THR A 194 -25.98 -1.55 10.46
C THR A 194 -25.12 -2.75 10.05
N MET A 195 -24.64 -2.79 8.81
CA MET A 195 -23.72 -3.83 8.34
C MET A 195 -22.47 -3.94 9.22
N THR A 196 -21.84 -2.82 9.57
CA THR A 196 -20.68 -2.81 10.47
C THR A 196 -21.02 -3.34 11.86
N LYS A 197 -22.16 -2.92 12.44
CA LYS A 197 -22.64 -3.40 13.75
C LYS A 197 -22.86 -4.93 13.74
N LEU A 198 -23.52 -5.44 12.71
CA LEU A 198 -23.74 -6.88 12.55
C LEU A 198 -22.40 -7.60 12.40
N GLY A 199 -21.47 -7.04 11.61
CA GLY A 199 -20.13 -7.59 11.41
C GLY A 199 -19.39 -7.79 12.73
N ARG A 200 -19.35 -6.77 13.59
CA ARG A 200 -18.76 -6.88 14.93
C ARG A 200 -19.40 -7.96 15.79
N THR A 201 -20.71 -8.17 15.63
CA THR A 201 -21.48 -9.11 16.46
C THR A 201 -21.28 -10.56 16.01
N TYR A 202 -21.33 -10.80 14.70
CA TYR A 202 -21.39 -12.16 14.13
C TYR A 202 -20.12 -12.60 13.41
N ALA A 203 -19.23 -11.67 13.09
CA ALA A 203 -17.95 -11.89 12.43
C ALA A 203 -16.85 -10.96 12.99
N PRO A 204 -16.53 -11.00 14.29
CA PRO A 204 -15.65 -10.03 14.94
C PRO A 204 -14.22 -9.97 14.39
N ASN A 205 -13.77 -11.00 13.67
CA ASN A 205 -12.45 -11.06 13.04
C ASN A 205 -12.44 -10.57 11.57
N LEU A 206 -13.62 -10.29 11.00
CA LEU A 206 -13.78 -9.80 9.64
C LEU A 206 -13.56 -8.28 9.60
N VAL A 207 -12.66 -7.82 8.74
CA VAL A 207 -12.52 -6.38 8.46
C VAL A 207 -13.57 -5.98 7.43
N ILE A 208 -14.37 -4.96 7.73
CA ILE A 208 -15.35 -4.38 6.79
C ILE A 208 -14.85 -3.01 6.33
N GLU A 209 -14.55 -2.92 5.04
CA GLU A 209 -14.13 -1.70 4.37
C GLU A 209 -15.29 -1.00 3.66
N HIS A 210 -15.35 0.33 3.79
CA HIS A 210 -16.33 1.17 3.12
C HIS A 210 -15.69 2.20 2.17
N ALA A 211 -16.50 2.82 1.30
CA ALA A 211 -16.09 3.81 0.31
C ALA A 211 -17.18 4.90 0.07
N PHE A 212 -16.91 5.85 -0.84
CA PHE A 212 -17.74 6.98 -1.29
C PHE A 212 -17.90 8.18 -0.34
N ASN A 213 -18.42 7.96 0.87
CA ASN A 213 -18.58 9.03 1.87
C ASN A 213 -17.63 8.74 3.03
N GLY A 214 -16.87 9.73 3.50
CA GLY A 214 -15.93 9.59 4.62
C GLY A 214 -16.57 9.26 5.97
N THR A 215 -17.87 9.52 6.19
CA THR A 215 -18.55 9.27 7.48
C THR A 215 -18.36 7.85 8.04
N PRO A 216 -18.38 6.77 7.24
CA PRO A 216 -17.93 5.44 7.63
C PRO A 216 -16.68 5.34 8.51
N LEU A 217 -15.70 6.23 8.38
CA LEU A 217 -14.52 6.26 9.27
C LEU A 217 -14.88 6.35 10.76
N GLU A 218 -16.03 6.93 11.10
CA GLU A 218 -16.46 7.09 12.48
C GLU A 218 -16.94 5.78 13.11
N PHE A 219 -17.38 4.81 12.32
CA PHE A 219 -17.98 3.59 12.84
C PHE A 219 -17.39 2.30 12.30
N SER A 220 -16.58 2.31 11.24
CA SER A 220 -16.01 1.11 10.58
C SER A 220 -14.54 0.86 10.91
N ASP A 221 -14.01 -0.27 10.45
CA ASP A 221 -12.61 -0.62 10.64
C ASP A 221 -11.72 0.09 9.62
N THR A 222 -12.10 0.03 8.34
CA THR A 222 -11.35 0.60 7.23
C THR A 222 -12.23 1.42 6.28
N TYR A 223 -11.66 2.47 5.70
CA TYR A 223 -12.29 3.29 4.68
C TYR A 223 -11.30 3.63 3.57
N ARG A 224 -11.74 3.52 2.31
CA ARG A 224 -10.86 3.65 1.15
C ARG A 224 -11.03 4.98 0.42
N THR A 225 -9.91 5.52 -0.10
CA THR A 225 -9.88 6.83 -0.79
C THR A 225 -10.53 6.84 -2.18
N TYR A 226 -10.67 5.69 -2.87
CA TYR A 226 -11.61 5.33 -3.95
C TYR A 226 -12.13 6.39 -4.95
N ASP A 227 -12.14 6.19 -6.27
CA ASP A 227 -11.17 5.51 -7.17
C ASP A 227 -10.18 6.56 -7.68
N VAL A 228 -9.04 6.13 -8.23
CA VAL A 228 -7.98 7.04 -8.65
C VAL A 228 -7.38 6.64 -10.02
N GLU A 229 -7.12 7.63 -10.88
CA GLU A 229 -6.39 7.45 -12.15
C GLU A 229 -4.88 7.48 -11.90
N ASN A 230 -4.14 6.44 -12.32
CA ASN A 230 -2.74 6.22 -11.93
C ASN A 230 -1.78 7.35 -12.33
N VAL A 231 -2.02 8.01 -13.46
CA VAL A 231 -1.16 9.12 -13.94
C VAL A 231 -1.21 10.38 -13.07
N ILE A 232 -2.23 10.50 -12.22
CA ILE A 232 -2.44 11.65 -11.32
C ILE A 232 -2.76 11.20 -9.89
N ALA A 233 -2.40 9.97 -9.52
CA ALA A 233 -2.94 9.34 -8.33
C ALA A 233 -2.44 9.92 -7.00
N GLN A 234 -1.18 10.32 -6.95
CA GLN A 234 -0.54 10.83 -5.75
C GLN A 234 -1.22 12.09 -5.18
N PRO A 235 -1.41 13.19 -5.95
CA PRO A 235 -2.10 14.38 -5.42
C PRO A 235 -3.54 14.06 -5.01
N VAL A 236 -4.29 13.29 -5.80
CA VAL A 236 -5.67 12.91 -5.45
C VAL A 236 -5.71 12.17 -4.12
N THR A 237 -4.82 11.20 -3.94
CA THR A 237 -4.76 10.37 -2.73
C THR A 237 -4.37 11.20 -1.51
N ILE A 238 -3.34 12.05 -1.62
CA ILE A 238 -2.89 12.92 -0.52
C ILE A 238 -3.99 13.93 -0.12
N GLN A 239 -4.65 14.54 -1.10
CA GLN A 239 -5.76 15.46 -0.86
C GLN A 239 -6.90 14.76 -0.12
N ARG A 240 -7.35 13.60 -0.61
CA ARG A 240 -8.43 12.84 0.03
C ARG A 240 -8.07 12.40 1.44
N ILE A 241 -6.85 11.90 1.68
CA ILE A 241 -6.41 11.57 3.05
C ILE A 241 -6.51 12.80 3.95
N SER A 242 -6.01 13.95 3.48
CA SER A 242 -6.03 15.21 4.25
C SER A 242 -7.44 15.62 4.66
N GLU A 243 -8.43 15.45 3.79
CA GLU A 243 -9.84 15.73 4.06
C GLU A 243 -10.48 14.73 5.04
N LEU A 244 -9.96 13.51 5.10
CA LEU A 244 -10.45 12.43 5.96
C LEU A 244 -9.86 12.46 7.38
N LEU A 245 -8.75 13.16 7.61
CA LEU A 245 -8.11 13.22 8.95
C LEU A 245 -9.00 13.84 10.04
N LYS A 246 -10.01 14.63 9.66
CA LYS A 246 -10.94 15.30 10.58
C LYS A 246 -11.93 14.36 11.28
N TYR A 247 -12.15 13.17 10.75
CA TYR A 247 -13.13 12.23 11.31
C TYR A 247 -12.64 11.63 12.63
N LYS A 248 -13.58 11.30 13.52
CA LYS A 248 -13.29 10.77 14.85
C LYS A 248 -13.96 9.40 15.02
N PRO A 249 -13.21 8.29 15.06
CA PRO A 249 -13.76 6.96 15.29
C PRO A 249 -14.45 6.88 16.65
N GLN A 250 -15.58 6.19 16.70
CA GLN A 250 -16.44 6.05 17.87
C GLN A 250 -16.49 4.59 18.33
N GLY A 251 -16.57 4.38 19.65
CA GLY A 251 -16.70 3.04 20.24
C GLY A 251 -15.52 2.14 19.85
N GLN A 252 -15.83 1.04 19.15
CA GLN A 252 -14.85 0.03 18.72
C GLN A 252 -14.32 0.27 17.29
N ALA A 253 -14.65 1.40 16.65
CA ALA A 253 -14.18 1.71 15.31
C ALA A 253 -12.67 1.92 15.27
N LYS A 254 -12.01 1.29 14.29
CA LYS A 254 -10.58 1.51 14.04
C LYS A 254 -10.34 2.74 13.16
N GLY A 255 -11.25 3.05 12.23
CA GLY A 255 -11.16 4.23 11.38
C GLY A 255 -9.85 4.35 10.58
N ILE A 256 -9.32 3.23 10.09
CA ILE A 256 -8.07 3.20 9.32
C ILE A 256 -8.36 3.62 7.88
N ILE A 257 -7.61 4.59 7.36
CA ILE A 257 -7.70 4.96 5.95
C ILE A 257 -6.90 3.94 5.13
N ASN A 258 -7.48 3.41 4.07
CA ASN A 258 -6.79 2.69 3.00
C ASN A 258 -6.56 3.65 1.83
N CYS A 259 -5.30 3.82 1.43
CA CYS A 259 -4.92 4.76 0.38
C CYS A 259 -4.71 4.10 -0.99
N GLU A 260 -5.41 2.99 -1.26
CA GLU A 260 -5.33 2.25 -2.51
C GLU A 260 -3.88 1.79 -2.77
N ASP A 261 -3.46 1.83 -4.04
CA ASP A 261 -2.15 1.33 -4.49
C ASP A 261 -1.05 2.41 -4.36
N GLU A 262 -1.01 3.11 -3.22
CA GLU A 262 -0.01 4.14 -2.92
C GLU A 262 0.86 3.80 -1.68
N PRO A 263 1.74 2.79 -1.78
CA PRO A 263 2.43 2.18 -0.62
C PRO A 263 3.31 3.16 0.20
N TYR A 264 3.99 4.11 -0.44
CA TYR A 264 4.82 5.09 0.30
C TYR A 264 4.00 6.24 0.89
N ILE A 265 2.83 6.55 0.33
CA ILE A 265 1.86 7.43 0.99
C ILE A 265 1.31 6.73 2.24
N ALA A 266 0.99 5.43 2.14
CA ALA A 266 0.59 4.61 3.27
C ALA A 266 1.63 4.62 4.40
N ALA A 267 2.89 4.32 4.10
CA ALA A 267 3.94 4.35 5.10
C ALA A 267 4.15 5.77 5.69
N GLY A 268 4.16 6.81 4.85
CA GLY A 268 4.35 8.19 5.28
C GLY A 268 3.22 8.71 6.18
N LEU A 269 1.98 8.30 5.93
CA LEU A 269 0.80 8.77 6.65
C LEU A 269 0.13 7.71 7.52
N GLY A 270 0.70 6.53 7.74
CA GLY A 270 0.10 5.49 8.59
C GLY A 270 -1.26 4.97 8.08
N CYS A 271 -1.41 4.81 6.77
CA CYS A 271 -2.60 4.26 6.11
C CYS A 271 -2.38 2.79 5.71
N ALA A 272 -3.46 2.03 5.55
CA ALA A 272 -3.42 0.68 4.97
C ALA A 272 -3.21 0.74 3.45
N ILE A 273 -2.77 -0.39 2.88
CA ILE A 273 -2.41 -0.53 1.46
C ILE A 273 -3.40 -1.46 0.75
N GLY A 274 -4.01 -0.97 -0.33
CA GLY A 274 -4.85 -1.75 -1.24
C GLY A 274 -4.16 -1.94 -2.59
N ILE A 275 -3.35 -2.99 -2.72
CA ILE A 275 -2.55 -3.24 -3.93
C ILE A 275 -3.46 -3.69 -5.06
N MET A 276 -3.32 -3.05 -6.22
CA MET A 276 -4.08 -3.37 -7.44
C MET A 276 -3.17 -3.71 -8.61
N ARG A 277 -1.89 -3.32 -8.57
CA ARG A 277 -0.86 -3.68 -9.55
C ARG A 277 -0.43 -5.14 -9.41
N TYR A 278 0.09 -5.71 -10.50
CA TYR A 278 0.41 -7.13 -10.61
C TYR A 278 1.67 -7.35 -11.49
N PRO A 279 2.38 -8.49 -11.31
CA PRO A 279 3.71 -8.71 -11.89
C PRO A 279 3.72 -9.27 -13.32
N PHE A 280 2.72 -8.94 -14.14
CA PHE A 280 2.69 -9.33 -15.56
C PHE A 280 3.27 -8.26 -16.48
N ALA A 281 3.52 -8.65 -17.73
CA ALA A 281 4.12 -7.78 -18.75
C ALA A 281 3.34 -6.48 -18.94
N ASP A 282 4.04 -5.42 -19.37
CA ASP A 282 3.47 -4.08 -19.55
C ASP A 282 2.26 -4.08 -20.48
N ASN A 283 2.42 -4.70 -21.65
CA ASN A 283 1.33 -4.86 -22.61
C ASN A 283 0.34 -5.91 -22.10
N ILE A 284 -0.94 -5.66 -22.37
CA ILE A 284 -2.00 -6.65 -22.15
C ILE A 284 -1.90 -7.76 -23.21
N PRO A 285 -2.57 -8.92 -23.03
CA PRO A 285 -2.38 -10.10 -23.87
C PRO A 285 -2.49 -9.89 -25.39
N ASN A 286 -3.28 -8.91 -25.85
CA ASN A 286 -3.42 -8.58 -27.27
C ASN A 286 -2.32 -7.64 -27.82
N GLY A 287 -1.29 -7.33 -27.02
CA GLY A 287 -0.17 -6.47 -27.38
C GLY A 287 -0.40 -4.97 -27.17
N ALA A 288 -1.59 -4.53 -26.78
CA ALA A 288 -1.84 -3.12 -26.50
C ALA A 288 -1.29 -2.69 -25.13
N THR A 289 -1.04 -1.38 -24.96
CA THR A 289 -0.68 -0.81 -23.66
C THR A 289 -1.78 -1.05 -22.63
N ASP A 290 -1.39 -1.45 -21.44
CA ASP A 290 -2.25 -1.48 -20.25
C ASP A 290 -2.65 -0.06 -19.85
N TYR A 291 -3.91 0.31 -20.09
CA TYR A 291 -4.36 1.67 -19.82
C TYR A 291 -4.60 1.97 -18.35
N VAL A 292 -4.76 0.92 -17.53
CA VAL A 292 -4.88 1.12 -16.09
C VAL A 292 -3.50 1.44 -15.56
N PHE A 293 -2.49 0.71 -15.97
CA PHE A 293 -1.11 0.92 -15.56
C PHE A 293 -0.20 1.23 -16.75
N PRO A 294 -0.35 2.41 -17.38
CA PRO A 294 0.44 2.75 -18.55
C PRO A 294 1.92 2.85 -18.19
N ALA A 295 2.79 2.52 -19.15
CA ALA A 295 4.24 2.70 -19.07
C ALA A 295 4.65 4.18 -19.19
N ALA A 296 3.93 5.06 -18.48
CA ALA A 296 4.10 6.49 -18.48
C ALA A 296 4.02 7.03 -17.04
N GLY A 297 4.53 8.24 -16.84
CA GLY A 297 4.54 8.90 -15.55
C GLY A 297 5.31 8.09 -14.54
N ARG A 298 4.64 7.68 -13.46
CA ARG A 298 5.27 6.89 -12.41
C ARG A 298 5.61 5.46 -12.88
N ASN A 299 4.94 4.93 -13.92
CA ASN A 299 5.16 3.59 -14.46
C ASN A 299 5.15 2.50 -13.36
N ILE A 300 4.01 2.36 -12.69
CA ILE A 300 3.93 1.63 -11.41
C ILE A 300 4.06 0.10 -11.52
N LYS A 301 3.94 -0.49 -12.72
CA LYS A 301 4.22 -1.93 -12.93
C LYS A 301 5.70 -2.27 -12.77
N HIS A 302 6.58 -1.31 -12.97
CA HIS A 302 8.02 -1.45 -12.71
C HIS A 302 8.42 -0.98 -11.31
N ARG A 303 7.44 -0.85 -10.40
CA ARG A 303 7.66 -0.43 -9.01
C ARG A 303 6.98 -1.42 -8.06
N LEU A 304 7.42 -2.67 -8.08
CA LEU A 304 6.91 -3.72 -7.20
C LEU A 304 7.72 -3.80 -5.90
N ASP A 305 8.97 -3.34 -5.91
CA ASP A 305 9.79 -3.34 -4.70
C ASP A 305 9.27 -2.36 -3.65
N GLU A 306 8.73 -1.20 -4.03
CA GLU A 306 8.11 -0.26 -3.09
C GLU A 306 6.90 -0.87 -2.35
N VAL A 307 6.15 -1.76 -3.01
CA VAL A 307 5.07 -2.53 -2.38
C VAL A 307 5.65 -3.45 -1.32
N THR A 308 6.70 -4.21 -1.67
CA THR A 308 7.42 -5.07 -0.73
C THR A 308 7.95 -4.29 0.47
N ARG A 309 8.57 -3.13 0.24
CA ARG A 309 9.15 -2.28 1.28
C ARG A 309 8.09 -1.73 2.23
N ALA A 310 6.99 -1.19 1.70
CA ALA A 310 5.93 -0.61 2.52
C ALA A 310 5.15 -1.67 3.33
N VAL A 311 4.83 -2.81 2.73
CA VAL A 311 4.16 -3.90 3.46
C VAL A 311 5.05 -4.44 4.57
N ARG A 312 6.36 -4.58 4.32
CA ARG A 312 7.32 -4.98 5.37
C ARG A 312 7.53 -3.91 6.44
N TRP A 313 7.38 -2.64 6.11
CA TRP A 313 7.32 -1.57 7.12
C TRP A 313 6.15 -1.77 8.09
N HIS A 314 5.01 -2.27 7.63
CA HIS A 314 3.88 -2.57 8.51
C HIS A 314 4.11 -3.72 9.51
N ARG A 315 5.17 -4.53 9.36
CA ARG A 315 5.63 -5.44 10.43
C ARG A 315 6.31 -4.70 11.58
N ILE A 316 6.86 -3.52 11.29
CA ILE A 316 7.51 -2.64 12.27
C ILE A 316 6.48 -1.70 12.90
N ALA A 317 5.62 -1.11 12.10
CA ALA A 317 4.65 -0.12 12.55
C ALA A 317 3.34 -0.22 11.76
N GLU A 318 2.28 -0.70 12.40
CA GLU A 318 0.98 -0.95 11.76
C GLU A 318 0.22 0.36 11.47
N PRO A 319 -0.59 0.41 10.39
CA PRO A 319 -1.41 1.56 10.07
C PRO A 319 -2.40 1.84 11.20
N PHE A 320 -2.78 3.11 11.36
CA PHE A 320 -3.55 3.55 12.51
C PHE A 320 -4.68 4.51 12.14
N GLY A 321 -5.72 4.48 12.96
CA GLY A 321 -6.95 5.21 12.75
C GLY A 321 -6.83 6.73 12.77
N VAL A 322 -7.79 7.40 12.13
CA VAL A 322 -8.05 8.83 12.35
C VAL A 322 -8.51 9.09 13.80
N GLY A 323 -8.76 10.35 14.16
CA GLY A 323 -9.24 10.72 15.50
C GLY A 323 -8.16 11.14 16.50
N SER A 324 -6.88 11.10 16.12
CA SER A 324 -5.87 11.92 16.80
C SER A 324 -6.10 13.38 16.40
N ASP A 325 -6.22 14.28 17.38
CA ASP A 325 -6.23 15.72 17.12
C ASP A 325 -4.84 16.26 16.73
N ILE A 326 -3.81 15.40 16.75
CA ILE A 326 -2.44 15.74 16.42
C ILE A 326 -2.16 15.33 14.97
N TYR A 327 -2.58 16.17 14.04
CA TYR A 327 -2.12 16.14 12.66
C TYR A 327 -1.88 17.58 12.18
N SER A 328 -1.12 17.73 11.11
CA SER A 328 -0.90 19.02 10.48
C SER A 328 -0.96 18.87 8.96
N VAL A 329 -1.71 19.76 8.34
CA VAL A 329 -1.86 19.84 6.89
C VAL A 329 -1.33 21.20 6.46
N ASP A 330 -0.40 21.20 5.50
CA ASP A 330 0.17 22.43 5.00
C ASP A 330 -0.86 23.26 4.22
N THR A 331 -0.77 24.58 4.33
CA THR A 331 -1.60 25.50 3.53
C THR A 331 -1.01 25.73 2.15
N ALA A 332 0.29 25.48 1.96
CA ALA A 332 0.89 25.47 0.63
C ALA A 332 0.37 24.29 -0.18
N ILE A 333 -0.14 24.57 -1.37
CA ILE A 333 -0.71 23.58 -2.28
C ILE A 333 0.22 23.37 -3.47
N LEU A 334 0.56 22.11 -3.74
CA LEU A 334 1.27 21.72 -4.96
C LEU A 334 0.27 21.26 -6.00
N LYS A 335 0.52 21.63 -7.26
CA LYS A 335 -0.38 21.38 -8.39
C LYS A 335 0.31 20.49 -9.41
N ASP A 336 -0.30 19.36 -9.68
CA ASP A 336 0.12 18.41 -10.69
C ASP A 336 -0.77 18.56 -11.91
N TYR A 337 -0.22 18.24 -13.07
CA TYR A 337 -1.03 18.12 -14.26
C TYR A 337 -0.43 17.10 -15.21
N TRP A 338 -1.31 16.40 -15.91
CA TRP A 338 -0.95 15.36 -16.86
C TRP A 338 -1.71 15.55 -18.17
N VAL A 339 -0.98 15.68 -19.28
CA VAL A 339 -1.57 15.67 -20.61
C VAL A 339 -1.70 14.22 -21.05
N LEU A 340 -2.94 13.74 -21.18
CA LEU A 340 -3.23 12.34 -21.48
C LEU A 340 -2.72 11.95 -22.86
N GLY A 341 -1.99 10.84 -22.89
CA GLY A 341 -1.62 10.13 -24.10
C GLY A 341 -2.67 9.08 -24.46
N GLU A 342 -2.38 8.35 -25.52
CA GLU A 342 -3.17 7.19 -25.91
C GLU A 342 -3.15 6.13 -24.79
N ARG A 343 -4.33 5.64 -24.42
CA ARG A 343 -4.49 4.56 -23.43
C ARG A 343 -3.78 4.83 -22.10
N GLU A 344 -3.97 6.02 -21.53
CA GLU A 344 -3.42 6.40 -20.21
C GLU A 344 -4.50 6.62 -19.14
N THR A 345 -5.76 6.27 -19.44
CA THR A 345 -6.88 6.41 -18.53
C THR A 345 -7.93 5.33 -18.77
N TRP A 346 -8.55 4.89 -17.69
CA TRP A 346 -9.73 4.03 -17.70
C TRP A 346 -11.05 4.83 -17.81
N ASN A 347 -10.99 6.14 -17.58
CA ASN A 347 -12.15 7.02 -17.58
C ASN A 347 -12.53 7.40 -19.02
N LYS A 348 -13.61 6.81 -19.53
CA LYS A 348 -14.09 7.00 -20.91
C LYS A 348 -14.56 8.42 -21.23
N ALA A 349 -14.74 9.28 -20.22
CA ALA A 349 -15.05 10.69 -20.43
C ALA A 349 -13.83 11.49 -20.91
N HIS A 350 -12.62 11.00 -20.62
CA HIS A 350 -11.36 11.62 -21.01
C HIS A 350 -10.88 11.11 -22.36
N LYS A 351 -10.15 11.96 -23.09
CA LYS A 351 -9.57 11.69 -24.41
C LYS A 351 -8.08 12.01 -24.41
N PRO A 352 -7.28 11.37 -25.29
CA PRO A 352 -5.92 11.80 -25.55
C PRO A 352 -5.87 13.29 -25.90
N GLY A 353 -4.95 14.02 -25.27
CA GLY A 353 -4.83 15.48 -25.34
C GLY A 353 -5.51 16.24 -24.19
N ASP A 354 -6.45 15.63 -23.47
CA ASP A 354 -7.04 16.26 -22.28
C ASP A 354 -5.97 16.47 -21.20
N THR A 355 -6.08 17.57 -20.45
CA THR A 355 -5.18 17.86 -19.33
C THR A 355 -5.88 17.61 -18.01
N LEU A 356 -5.47 16.55 -17.31
CA LEU A 356 -5.87 16.30 -15.93
C LEU A 356 -5.11 17.25 -15.00
N ARG A 357 -5.80 17.82 -14.02
CA ARG A 357 -5.21 18.79 -13.08
C ARG A 357 -5.69 18.47 -11.68
N GLU A 358 -4.75 18.18 -10.80
CA GLU A 358 -5.04 17.85 -9.41
C GLU A 358 -4.07 18.56 -8.49
N ASN A 359 -4.42 18.66 -7.22
CA ASN A 359 -3.62 19.38 -6.26
C ASN A 359 -3.77 18.78 -4.86
N ALA A 360 -2.75 18.98 -4.04
CA ALA A 360 -2.75 18.52 -2.65
C ALA A 360 -1.85 19.42 -1.78
N PRO A 361 -2.01 19.38 -0.45
CA PRO A 361 -1.09 19.99 0.49
C PRO A 361 0.33 19.53 0.25
N ALA A 362 1.28 20.47 0.19
CA ALA A 362 2.69 20.19 -0.05
C ALA A 362 3.27 19.24 1.01
N ARG A 363 2.72 19.30 2.23
CA ARG A 363 3.15 18.50 3.36
C ARG A 363 1.97 18.09 4.23
N VAL A 364 2.03 16.89 4.76
CA VAL A 364 1.05 16.37 5.71
C VAL A 364 1.79 15.58 6.77
N SER A 365 1.46 15.81 8.05
CA SER A 365 2.02 15.05 9.16
C SER A 365 0.95 14.55 10.12
N ARG A 366 1.14 13.36 10.69
CA ARG A 366 0.31 12.79 11.77
C ARG A 366 1.16 12.51 13.00
N GLY A 367 0.87 13.15 14.13
CA GLY A 367 1.63 13.01 15.37
C GLY A 367 3.00 13.69 15.39
N LEU A 368 3.34 14.47 14.35
CA LEU A 368 4.59 15.22 14.21
C LEU A 368 4.31 16.64 13.69
N PRO A 369 5.20 17.62 13.96
CA PRO A 369 5.19 18.89 13.24
C PRO A 369 5.42 18.68 11.73
N LEU A 370 4.92 19.60 10.89
CA LEU A 370 5.23 19.61 9.46
C LEU A 370 6.74 19.67 9.23
N ALA A 371 7.26 18.80 8.37
CA ALA A 371 8.65 18.84 7.96
C ALA A 371 9.00 20.18 7.30
N LYS A 372 10.22 20.68 7.48
CA LYS A 372 10.71 21.90 6.82
C LYS A 372 11.45 21.50 5.54
N VAL A 373 11.09 22.11 4.42
CA VAL A 373 11.85 22.00 3.15
C VAL A 373 12.76 23.21 3.05
N LEU A 374 14.07 23.01 3.10
CA LEU A 374 15.05 24.11 3.18
C LEU A 374 15.40 24.74 1.83
N ASN A 375 15.14 24.01 0.74
CA ASN A 375 15.39 24.44 -0.63
C ASN A 375 14.12 24.21 -1.49
N PRO A 376 13.02 24.91 -1.18
CA PRO A 376 11.78 24.74 -1.92
C PRO A 376 11.99 25.08 -3.39
N SER A 377 11.33 24.32 -4.26
CA SER A 377 11.34 24.53 -5.70
C SER A 377 9.95 24.30 -6.28
N PRO A 378 9.63 24.81 -7.49
CA PRO A 378 8.35 24.55 -8.14
C PRO A 378 8.03 23.05 -8.31
N ASN A 379 9.08 22.24 -8.44
CA ASN A 379 9.01 20.80 -8.66
C ASN A 379 9.27 19.99 -7.38
N GLN A 380 9.21 20.61 -6.20
CA GLN A 380 9.43 19.89 -4.95
C GLN A 380 8.42 18.73 -4.80
N PRO A 381 8.85 17.58 -4.23
CA PRO A 381 7.96 16.48 -3.90
C PRO A 381 7.00 16.85 -2.77
N PHE A 382 5.93 16.07 -2.60
CA PHE A 382 5.16 16.11 -1.37
C PHE A 382 5.99 15.51 -0.23
N VAL A 383 5.88 16.06 0.98
CA VAL A 383 6.57 15.51 2.17
C VAL A 383 5.54 15.04 3.19
N LEU A 384 5.55 13.74 3.47
CA LEU A 384 4.59 13.09 4.34
C LEU A 384 5.31 12.51 5.56
N SER A 385 4.76 12.66 6.76
CA SER A 385 5.37 12.05 7.93
C SER A 385 4.36 11.60 8.99
N SER A 386 4.75 10.59 9.76
CA SER A 386 3.92 10.10 10.85
C SER A 386 4.74 9.59 12.02
N LEU A 387 4.23 9.86 13.23
CA LEU A 387 4.59 9.14 14.46
C LEU A 387 3.54 8.05 14.67
N TYR A 388 3.97 6.80 14.56
CA TYR A 388 3.13 5.64 14.76
C TYR A 388 2.83 5.41 16.25
N PRO A 389 1.74 4.72 16.61
CA PRO A 389 1.36 4.48 18.01
C PRO A 389 2.44 3.76 18.85
N ASN A 390 3.28 2.94 18.23
CA ASN A 390 4.40 2.27 18.91
C ASN A 390 5.66 3.16 19.04
N GLY A 391 5.58 4.42 18.61
CA GLY A 391 6.65 5.41 18.66
C GLY A 391 7.62 5.36 17.48
N ALA A 392 7.44 4.47 16.50
CA ALA A 392 8.20 4.49 15.26
C ALA A 392 7.84 5.73 14.42
N VAL A 393 8.78 6.22 13.61
CA VAL A 393 8.57 7.40 12.75
C VAL A 393 8.72 6.99 11.29
N ALA A 394 7.84 7.47 10.41
CA ALA A 394 8.02 7.39 8.97
C ALA A 394 8.09 8.79 8.35
N ILE A 395 8.98 8.96 7.37
CA ILE A 395 9.13 10.20 6.60
C ILE A 395 9.24 9.79 5.14
N ALA A 396 8.40 10.36 4.29
CA ALA A 396 8.32 10.05 2.87
C ALA A 396 8.41 11.31 1.99
N THR A 397 9.17 11.25 0.90
CA THR A 397 9.08 12.19 -0.21
C THR A 397 8.39 11.52 -1.39
N ILE A 398 7.31 12.12 -1.88
CA ILE A 398 6.51 11.59 -2.99
C ILE A 398 6.70 12.48 -4.21
N GLY A 399 7.16 11.89 -5.32
CA GLY A 399 7.39 12.60 -6.58
C GLY A 399 6.13 13.24 -7.16
N ARG A 400 6.30 13.94 -8.28
CA ARG A 400 5.26 14.79 -8.89
C ARG A 400 4.99 14.35 -10.33
N GLY A 401 3.71 14.25 -10.70
CA GLY A 401 3.28 14.09 -12.09
C GLY A 401 3.12 15.45 -12.77
N ILE A 402 4.10 15.85 -13.58
CA ILE A 402 4.09 17.17 -14.24
C ILE A 402 4.39 16.99 -15.73
N ASN A 403 3.42 17.35 -16.57
CA ASN A 403 3.57 17.42 -18.02
C ASN A 403 4.16 16.16 -18.67
N ARG A 404 3.61 15.00 -18.33
CA ARG A 404 4.06 13.69 -18.83
C ARG A 404 5.37 13.16 -18.22
N GLU A 405 5.92 13.85 -17.22
CA GLU A 405 7.10 13.40 -16.47
C GLU A 405 6.77 13.08 -15.01
N TYR A 406 7.45 12.09 -14.46
CA TYR A 406 7.48 11.84 -13.01
C TYR A 406 8.76 12.42 -12.42
N ILE A 407 8.63 13.51 -11.66
CA ILE A 407 9.75 14.28 -11.15
C ILE A 407 10.01 13.91 -9.69
N THR A 408 11.20 13.37 -9.42
CA THR A 408 11.71 13.05 -8.08
C THR A 408 12.82 14.02 -7.66
N GLN A 409 12.47 15.30 -7.58
CA GLN A 409 13.42 16.35 -7.18
C GLN A 409 13.96 16.06 -5.78
N ARG A 410 15.28 15.87 -5.67
CA ARG A 410 15.96 15.74 -4.38
C ARG A 410 15.94 17.08 -3.63
N ILE A 411 15.44 17.06 -2.41
CA ILE A 411 15.29 18.23 -1.52
C ILE A 411 15.92 17.97 -0.14
N LYS A 412 16.21 19.05 0.58
CA LYS A 412 16.71 19.06 1.96
C LYS A 412 15.51 19.17 2.90
N VAL A 413 15.30 18.13 3.69
CA VAL A 413 14.16 18.02 4.62
C VAL A 413 14.68 18.03 6.04
N GLU A 414 14.10 18.86 6.90
CA GLU A 414 14.25 18.73 8.37
C GLU A 414 12.95 18.23 8.99
N GLN A 415 13.02 17.16 9.79
CA GLN A 415 11.89 16.64 10.56
C GLN A 415 12.23 16.70 12.06
N GLU A 416 11.38 17.37 12.82
CA GLU A 416 11.45 17.37 14.28
C GLU A 416 10.86 16.05 14.81
N ILE A 417 11.60 15.37 15.69
CA ILE A 417 11.21 14.11 16.33
C ILE A 417 11.57 14.12 17.82
N GLN A 418 10.82 13.38 18.64
CA GLN A 418 11.00 13.42 20.10
C GLN A 418 12.23 12.63 20.58
N ASN A 419 12.49 11.47 19.99
CA ASN A 419 13.63 10.60 20.29
C ASN A 419 13.93 9.70 19.08
N ILE A 420 14.97 8.89 19.21
CA ILE A 420 15.42 7.90 18.20
C ILE A 420 15.42 6.48 18.78
N ASP A 421 14.66 6.24 19.84
CA ASP A 421 14.65 4.97 20.54
C ASP A 421 13.91 3.89 19.72
N ASN A 422 12.99 4.31 18.85
CA ASN A 422 12.22 3.45 17.95
C ASN A 422 12.74 3.48 16.50
N PRO A 423 12.41 2.48 15.67
CA PRO A 423 12.79 2.47 14.25
C PRO A 423 12.28 3.68 13.48
N ILE A 424 13.05 4.12 12.49
CA ILE A 424 12.73 5.24 11.61
C ILE A 424 12.68 4.76 10.17
N GLY A 425 11.50 4.77 9.57
CA GLY A 425 11.27 4.49 8.15
C GLY A 425 11.52 5.74 7.30
N ILE A 426 12.25 5.58 6.21
CA ILE A 426 12.57 6.64 5.25
C ILE A 426 12.19 6.13 3.85
N PHE A 427 11.39 6.89 3.13
CA PHE A 427 10.83 6.52 1.83
C PHE A 427 11.00 7.66 0.83
N GLY A 428 11.39 7.34 -0.41
CA GLY A 428 11.57 8.35 -1.45
C GLY A 428 12.97 8.98 -1.47
N ASP A 429 13.19 9.85 -2.45
CA ASP A 429 14.48 10.49 -2.72
C ASP A 429 14.68 11.80 -1.95
N TYR A 430 15.92 12.03 -1.50
CA TYR A 430 16.33 13.21 -0.73
C TYR A 430 17.65 13.75 -1.27
N ASP A 431 17.89 15.05 -1.08
CA ASP A 431 19.25 15.60 -1.06
C ASP A 431 19.84 15.31 0.32
N THR A 432 19.12 15.71 1.38
CA THR A 432 19.50 15.41 2.76
C THR A 432 18.25 15.31 3.63
N LEU A 433 18.22 14.34 4.53
CA LEU A 433 17.25 14.28 5.62
C LEU A 433 17.95 14.61 6.94
N THR A 434 17.42 15.60 7.67
CA THR A 434 17.90 16.00 8.98
C THR A 434 16.83 15.74 10.03
N LEU A 435 17.15 14.90 11.01
CA LEU A 435 16.29 14.67 12.17
C LEU A 435 16.72 15.65 13.27
N ILE A 436 15.77 16.43 13.80
CA ILE A 436 16.01 17.40 14.87
C ILE A 436 15.40 16.85 16.16
N LEU A 437 16.24 16.76 17.20
CA LEU A 437 15.87 16.25 18.51
C LEU A 437 15.77 17.38 19.55
N PRO A 438 15.01 17.20 20.64
CA PRO A 438 14.91 18.20 21.69
C PRO A 438 16.21 18.37 22.51
N LYS A 439 17.12 17.39 22.45
CA LYS A 439 18.37 17.37 23.22
C LYS A 439 19.57 17.02 22.33
N LYS A 440 20.75 17.45 22.77
CA LYS A 440 22.02 17.10 22.12
C LYS A 440 22.25 15.58 22.17
N ILE A 441 22.88 15.07 21.13
CA ILE A 441 23.24 13.67 20.96
C ILE A 441 24.73 13.56 20.61
N LYS A 442 25.38 12.48 21.03
CA LYS A 442 26.78 12.24 20.71
C LYS A 442 26.89 11.01 19.82
N ALA A 443 27.59 11.13 18.70
CA ALA A 443 27.84 10.01 17.79
C ALA A 443 28.46 8.79 18.49
N SER A 444 29.31 9.04 19.50
CA SER A 444 29.98 7.98 20.27
C SER A 444 29.03 7.11 21.09
N GLU A 445 27.79 7.56 21.34
CA GLU A 445 26.79 6.84 22.14
C GLU A 445 25.99 5.83 21.31
N TYR A 446 26.08 5.88 19.98
CA TYR A 446 25.20 5.10 19.11
C TYR A 446 25.98 4.26 18.09
N GLU A 447 25.43 3.08 17.81
CA GLU A 447 25.62 2.35 16.57
C GLU A 447 24.35 2.50 15.73
N VAL A 448 24.49 2.85 14.46
CA VAL A 448 23.36 3.01 13.55
C VAL A 448 23.33 1.85 12.57
N LEU A 449 22.21 1.13 12.56
CA LEU A 449 21.90 0.10 11.58
C LEU A 449 20.96 0.67 10.53
N GLY A 450 21.17 0.28 9.27
CA GLY A 450 20.29 0.58 8.14
C GLY A 450 20.00 -0.66 7.33
N GLN A 451 18.76 -0.79 6.85
CA GLN A 451 18.28 -1.93 6.08
C GLN A 451 17.32 -1.49 4.97
N ASP A 452 17.54 -1.95 3.73
CA ASP A 452 16.50 -1.97 2.70
C ASP A 452 15.33 -2.80 3.23
N LEU A 453 14.12 -2.24 3.25
CA LEU A 453 12.95 -2.95 3.72
C LEU A 453 12.61 -4.19 2.85
N ALA A 454 13.13 -4.29 1.62
CA ALA A 454 13.03 -5.48 0.77
C ALA A 454 14.08 -6.58 1.09
N SER A 455 15.11 -6.27 1.89
CA SER A 455 16.16 -7.19 2.31
C SER A 455 15.87 -7.86 3.66
N ASP A 456 16.49 -8.99 3.94
CA ASP A 456 16.42 -9.69 5.24
C ASP A 456 17.63 -9.41 6.14
N LYS A 457 18.45 -8.43 5.78
CA LYS A 457 19.71 -8.13 6.46
C LYS A 457 19.88 -6.64 6.69
N ALA A 458 20.40 -6.32 7.87
CA ALA A 458 20.81 -4.97 8.22
C ALA A 458 22.33 -4.82 8.09
N SER A 459 22.75 -3.57 7.86
CA SER A 459 24.16 -3.19 7.78
C SER A 459 24.46 -2.07 8.77
N VAL A 460 25.66 -2.08 9.35
CA VAL A 460 26.13 -0.98 10.19
C VAL A 460 26.51 0.20 9.30
N ILE A 461 25.83 1.34 9.48
CA ILE A 461 26.01 2.56 8.69
C ILE A 461 26.50 3.76 9.49
N THR A 462 26.85 3.56 10.77
CA THR A 462 27.26 4.62 11.71
C THR A 462 28.21 5.67 11.11
N LYS A 463 29.22 5.24 10.34
CA LYS A 463 30.22 6.12 9.72
C LYS A 463 29.66 7.07 8.65
N GLY A 464 28.52 6.72 8.04
CA GLY A 464 27.83 7.56 7.07
C GLY A 464 26.92 8.59 7.71
N ILE A 465 26.58 8.45 9.00
CA ILE A 465 25.64 9.34 9.67
C ILE A 465 26.39 10.48 10.35
N LEU A 466 26.01 11.72 10.05
CA LEU A 466 26.59 12.90 10.67
C LEU A 466 25.75 13.34 11.86
N PHE A 467 26.38 13.43 13.03
CA PHE A 467 25.78 13.96 14.26
C PHE A 467 26.31 15.36 14.52
N LYS A 468 25.42 16.34 14.68
CA LYS A 468 25.80 17.72 14.99
C LYS A 468 24.82 18.30 16.01
N GLU A 469 25.30 18.54 17.23
CA GLU A 469 24.49 19.05 18.35
C GLU A 469 23.25 18.18 18.61
N ASN A 470 22.05 18.65 18.29
CA ASN A 470 20.79 17.94 18.39
C ASN A 470 20.27 17.43 17.03
N LYS A 471 21.11 17.44 15.99
CA LYS A 471 20.76 17.05 14.62
C LYS A 471 21.44 15.74 14.22
N ILE A 472 20.69 14.89 13.54
CA ILE A 472 21.19 13.72 12.80
C ILE A 472 20.99 14.00 11.33
N ILE A 473 22.06 13.97 10.55
CA ILE A 473 22.07 14.35 9.15
C ILE A 473 22.40 13.10 8.33
N ILE A 474 21.50 12.76 7.40
CA ILE A 474 21.55 11.57 6.56
C ILE A 474 21.57 12.06 5.10
N SER A 475 22.62 11.75 4.36
CA SER A 475 22.71 12.14 2.95
C SER A 475 21.77 11.32 2.08
N GLY A 476 21.27 11.92 0.99
CA GLY A 476 20.49 11.24 -0.03
C GLY A 476 21.22 10.04 -0.65
N GLU A 477 22.55 10.11 -0.76
CA GLU A 477 23.37 9.01 -1.24
C GLU A 477 23.29 7.78 -0.33
N ILE A 478 23.30 7.98 1.00
CA ILE A 478 23.15 6.88 1.96
C ILE A 478 21.74 6.31 1.90
N ILE A 479 20.72 7.18 1.84
CA ILE A 479 19.32 6.77 1.71
C ILE A 479 19.14 5.88 0.48
N ARG A 480 19.66 6.29 -0.69
CA ARG A 480 19.59 5.48 -1.91
C ARG A 480 20.40 4.20 -1.82
N LYS A 481 21.65 4.27 -1.34
CA LYS A 481 22.53 3.11 -1.25
C LYS A 481 21.92 2.01 -0.39
N ILE A 482 21.33 2.38 0.74
CA ILE A 482 20.71 1.41 1.65
C ILE A 482 19.32 1.02 1.20
N GLY A 483 18.46 1.98 0.85
CA GLY A 483 17.06 1.73 0.48
C GLY A 483 16.82 1.11 -0.89
N LEU A 484 17.89 0.88 -1.67
CA LEU A 484 17.88 0.15 -2.94
C LEU A 484 18.87 -1.02 -2.95
N ALA A 485 19.39 -1.43 -1.79
CA ALA A 485 20.40 -2.47 -1.71
C ALA A 485 19.90 -3.84 -2.22
N GLU A 486 18.60 -4.09 -2.15
CA GLU A 486 17.92 -5.30 -2.63
C GLU A 486 16.96 -4.99 -3.80
N ALA A 487 17.24 -3.93 -4.57
CA ALA A 487 16.42 -3.60 -5.73
C ALA A 487 16.44 -4.72 -6.77
N SER A 488 15.26 -5.16 -7.16
CA SER A 488 15.04 -6.13 -8.23
C SER A 488 15.54 -5.56 -9.56
N LYS A 489 16.03 -6.44 -10.43
CA LYS A 489 16.50 -6.03 -11.76
C LYS A 489 15.36 -5.35 -12.53
N ASN A 490 15.65 -4.17 -13.09
CA ASN A 490 14.73 -3.31 -13.84
C ASN A 490 13.59 -2.68 -13.02
N ASP A 491 13.49 -2.92 -11.72
CA ASP A 491 12.57 -2.18 -10.86
C ASP A 491 13.10 -0.75 -10.66
N ILE A 492 12.20 0.22 -10.79
CA ILE A 492 12.49 1.66 -10.73
C ILE A 492 11.88 2.33 -9.49
N SER A 493 11.50 1.56 -8.47
CA SER A 493 10.99 2.08 -7.21
C SER A 493 11.96 3.07 -6.56
N ASP A 494 11.39 4.06 -5.88
CA ASP A 494 12.14 5.00 -5.07
C ASP A 494 12.68 4.25 -3.81
N PRO A 495 13.79 4.70 -3.19
CA PRO A 495 14.37 3.99 -2.03
C PRO A 495 13.40 3.88 -0.86
N GLY A 496 13.47 2.77 -0.12
CA GLY A 496 12.73 2.58 1.12
C GLY A 496 13.55 1.78 2.12
N LEU A 497 13.87 2.39 3.26
CA LEU A 497 14.73 1.80 4.29
C LEU A 497 14.18 2.03 5.70
N VAL A 498 14.69 1.24 6.63
CA VAL A 498 14.55 1.49 8.06
C VAL A 498 15.92 1.72 8.71
N LEU A 499 15.96 2.68 9.63
CA LEU A 499 17.09 2.94 10.50
C LEU A 499 16.77 2.54 11.95
N LYS A 500 17.78 2.02 12.65
CA LYS A 500 17.73 1.79 14.09
C LYS A 500 18.99 2.34 14.75
N PHE A 501 18.80 3.12 15.80
CA PHE A 501 19.87 3.69 16.61
C PHE A 501 20.00 2.87 17.89
N ASN A 502 21.03 2.03 17.97
CA ASN A 502 21.32 1.23 19.15
C ASN A 502 22.26 1.99 20.07
N ARG A 503 21.86 2.19 21.33
CA ARG A 503 22.79 2.73 22.34
C ARG A 503 23.91 1.72 22.56
N LYS A 504 25.15 2.19 22.52
CA LYS A 504 26.30 1.38 22.94
C LYS A 504 26.25 1.25 24.45
N ASN A 505 26.17 0.02 24.94
CA ASN A 505 26.41 -0.26 26.36
C ASN A 505 27.85 0.19 26.66
N LYS A 506 28.01 1.07 27.65
CA LYS A 506 29.32 1.50 28.12
C LYS A 506 29.96 0.42 28.96
#